data_AF-A0A1X3CYX0-F1
#
_entry.id   AF-A0A1X3CYX0-F1
#
_cell.length_a   1.000
_cell.length_b   1.000
_cell.length_c   1.000
_cell.angle_alpha   90.00
_cell.angle_beta   90.00
_cell.angle_gamma   90.00
#
_symmetry.space_group_name_H-M   'P 1'
#
loop_
_entity.id
_entity.type
_entity.pdbx_description
1 polymer ?
#
loop_
_entity_poly.entity_id
_entity_poly.type
_entity_poly.pdbx_seq_one_letter_code
_entity_poly.pdbx_strand_id
1 'polypeptide(L)' 'NMLNRFGTYELEQNTTAAKQAEALQKIGYKTEVRDLNSGVQGIVITDKGLIGGADPRREGKVMGD' A
#
# COMPACT_ATOMS: atom_id res chain seq x y z
N ASN A 1 -1.91 -0.73 -3.60
CA ASN A 1 -2.24 -0.64 -2.15
C ASN A 1 -3.74 -0.55 -1.94
N MET A 2 -4.25 -1.15 -0.85
CA MET A 2 -5.63 -1.03 -0.37
C MET A 2 -5.59 -0.66 1.10
N LEU A 3 -6.22 0.44 1.49
CA LEU A 3 -6.19 0.95 2.87
C LEU A 3 -7.61 1.18 3.35
N ASN A 4 -7.92 0.74 4.58
CA ASN A 4 -9.14 1.13 5.28
C ASN A 4 -8.77 1.55 6.70
N ARG A 5 -8.91 2.84 6.98
CA ARG A 5 -8.62 3.45 8.28
C ARG A 5 -9.93 3.89 8.96
N PHE A 6 -10.87 2.97 9.15
CA PHE A 6 -12.17 3.20 9.83
C PHE A 6 -13.31 3.76 8.96
N GLY A 7 -13.30 3.54 7.65
CA GLY A 7 -14.39 4.01 6.80
C GLY A 7 -14.21 3.65 5.32
N THR A 8 -13.86 4.65 4.52
CA THR A 8 -13.68 4.50 3.08
C THR A 8 -12.44 3.67 2.77
N TYR A 9 -12.59 2.66 1.91
CA TYR A 9 -11.49 1.93 1.31
C TYR A 9 -10.80 2.80 0.27
N GLU A 10 -9.58 3.24 0.57
CA GLU A 10 -8.74 3.91 -0.40
C GLU A 10 -8.00 2.85 -1.24
N LEU A 11 -8.18 2.92 -2.55
CA LEU A 11 -7.61 2.00 -3.51
C LEU A 11 -6.63 2.76 -4.41
N GLU A 12 -5.46 2.18 -4.58
CA GLU A 12 -4.40 2.81 -5.37
C GLU A 12 -4.73 2.79 -6.85
N GLN A 13 -4.77 3.98 -7.45
CA GLN A 13 -4.98 4.15 -8.89
C GLN A 13 -3.90 3.41 -9.71
N ASN A 14 -4.24 3.01 -10.92
CA ASN A 14 -3.33 2.32 -11.86
C ASN A 14 -2.76 0.98 -11.35
N THR A 15 -3.36 0.37 -10.33
CA THR A 15 -3.01 -0.97 -9.85
C THR A 15 -4.20 -1.92 -9.87
N THR A 16 -3.95 -3.21 -9.68
CA THR A 16 -5.00 -4.23 -9.55
C THR A 16 -5.94 -3.96 -8.37
N ALA A 17 -5.53 -3.17 -7.38
CA ALA A 17 -6.37 -2.74 -6.27
C ALA A 17 -7.58 -1.92 -6.74
N ALA A 18 -7.43 -1.06 -7.76
CA ALA A 18 -8.54 -0.26 -8.28
C ALA A 18 -9.68 -1.12 -8.84
N LYS A 19 -9.38 -2.34 -9.33
CA LYS A 19 -10.39 -3.29 -9.83
C LYS A 19 -11.25 -3.89 -8.72
N GLN A 20 -10.81 -3.82 -7.47
CA GLN A 20 -11.56 -4.31 -6.31
C GLN A 20 -12.60 -3.30 -5.81
N ALA A 21 -12.61 -2.07 -6.34
CA ALA A 21 -13.57 -1.02 -5.94
C ALA A 21 -15.02 -1.49 -6.06
N GLU A 22 -15.39 -2.05 -7.22
CA GLU A 22 -16.77 -2.47 -7.48
C GLU A 22 -17.20 -3.64 -6.58
N ALA A 23 -16.28 -4.57 -6.30
CA ALA A 23 -16.54 -5.70 -5.40
C ALA A 23 -16.75 -5.23 -3.96
N LEU A 24 -15.92 -4.29 -3.49
CA LEU A 24 -16.02 -3.70 -2.15
C LEU A 24 -17.28 -2.83 -1.98
N GLN A 25 -17.70 -2.12 -3.03
CA GLN A 25 -18.96 -1.38 -3.04
C GLN A 25 -20.18 -2.31 -2.95
N LYS A 26 -20.16 -3.45 -3.66
CA LYS A 26 -21.27 -4.43 -3.63
C LYS A 26 -21.51 -5.04 -2.25
N ILE A 27 -20.46 -5.13 -1.43
CA ILE A 27 -20.57 -5.63 -0.04
C ILE A 27 -20.80 -4.50 0.99
N GLY A 28 -21.04 -3.26 0.53
CA GLY A 28 -21.47 -2.14 1.38
C GLY A 28 -20.37 -1.18 1.84
N TYR A 29 -19.13 -1.34 1.37
CA TYR A 29 -18.06 -0.39 1.68
C TYR A 29 -18.09 0.81 0.75
N LYS A 30 -17.75 1.99 1.29
CA LYS A 30 -17.39 3.14 0.46
C LYS A 30 -15.97 2.94 -0.04
N THR A 31 -15.72 3.19 -1.32
CA THR A 31 -14.39 3.07 -1.91
C THR A 31 -14.00 4.37 -2.61
N GLU A 32 -12.73 4.74 -2.54
CA GLU A 32 -12.15 5.90 -3.20
C GLU A 32 -10.90 5.46 -3.95
N VAL A 33 -10.87 5.64 -5.27
CA VAL A 33 -9.68 5.38 -6.08
C VAL A 33 -8.88 6.66 -6.14
N ARG A 34 -7.67 6.64 -5.58
CA ARG A 34 -6.78 7.81 -5.52
C ARG A 34 -5.33 7.39 -5.64
N ASP A 35 -4.46 8.37 -5.86
CA ASP A 35 -3.04 8.15 -5.70
C ASP A 35 -2.71 7.93 -4.22
N LEU A 36 -2.14 6.77 -3.92
CA LEU A 36 -1.72 6.41 -2.57
C LEU A 36 -0.22 6.62 -2.45
N ASN A 37 0.16 7.86 -2.17
CA ASN A 37 1.56 8.30 -2.06
C ASN A 37 2.23 7.86 -0.74
N SER A 38 1.55 7.04 0.08
CA SER A 38 2.13 6.45 1.27
C SER A 38 3.01 5.26 0.86
N GLY A 39 4.27 5.54 0.53
CA GLY A 39 5.24 4.49 0.25
C GLY A 39 5.29 3.49 1.40
N VAL A 40 5.08 2.22 1.09
CA VAL A 40 5.25 1.13 2.07
C VAL A 40 6.74 1.06 2.41
N GLN A 41 7.06 1.22 3.69
CA GLN A 41 8.39 0.94 4.22
C GLN A 41 8.29 -0.36 4.99
N GLY A 42 8.92 -1.41 4.45
CA GLY A 42 8.99 -2.72 5.08
C GLY A 42 10.41 -2.99 5.56
N ILE A 43 10.56 -3.58 6.74
CA ILE A 43 11.82 -4.16 7.18
C ILE A 43 11.60 -5.66 7.23
N VAL A 44 12.38 -6.41 6.47
CA VAL A 44 12.41 -7.88 6.52
C VAL A 44 13.50 -8.27 7.50
N ILE A 45 13.11 -8.93 8.59
CA ILE A 45 14.06 -9.49 9.56
C ILE A 45 14.40 -10.91 9.09
N THR A 46 15.69 -11.17 8.86
CA THR A 46 16.20 -12.49 8.49
C THR A 46 17.27 -12.94 9.50
N ASP A 47 17.56 -14.24 9.49
CA ASP A 47 18.58 -14.88 10.32
C ASP A 47 19.99 -14.29 10.12
N LYS A 48 20.19 -13.53 9.03
CA LYS A 48 21.45 -12.89 8.63
C LYS A 48 21.48 -11.37 8.80
N GLY A 49 20.37 -10.74 9.22
CA GLY A 49 20.28 -9.28 9.39
C GLY A 49 18.96 -8.66 8.92
N LEU A 50 18.90 -7.33 8.93
CA LEU A 50 17.73 -6.53 8.55
C LEU A 50 17.84 -6.11 7.08
N ILE A 51 16.89 -6.53 6.24
CA ILE A 51 16.78 -6.09 4.85
C ILE A 51 15.67 -5.04 4.77
N GLY A 52 16.03 -3.77 4.55
CA GLY A 52 15.05 -2.71 4.31
C GLY A 52 14.53 -2.75 2.87
N GLY A 53 13.22 -2.73 2.70
CA GLY A 53 12.54 -2.55 1.42
C GLY A 53 11.77 -1.24 1.44
N ALA A 54 12.24 -0.25 0.68
CA ALA A 54 11.50 0.97 0.44
C ALA A 54 10.70 0.82 -0.87
N ASP A 55 9.43 1.23 -0.84
CA ASP A 55 8.64 1.41 -2.06
C ASP A 55 9.39 2.36 -3.03
N PRO A 56 9.75 1.90 -4.25
CA PRO A 56 10.61 2.64 -5.18
C PRO A 56 9.99 3.94 -5.71
N ARG A 57 8.73 4.24 -5.38
CA ARG A 57 8.03 5.48 -5.75
C ARG A 57 8.46 6.70 -4.92
N ARG A 58 9.25 6.51 -3.87
CA ARG A 58 9.96 7.59 -3.16
C ARG A 58 11.46 7.33 -3.23
N GLU A 59 12.24 8.39 -3.18
CA GLU A 59 13.68 8.36 -2.86
C GLU A 59 13.92 7.87 -1.41
N GLY A 60 13.41 6.70 -1.06
CA GLY A 60 13.70 6.03 0.19
C GLY A 60 15.08 5.40 0.10
N LYS A 61 16.13 6.14 0.47
CA LYS A 61 17.42 5.52 0.77
C LYS A 61 17.22 4.56 1.94
N VAL A 62 17.28 3.27 1.67
CA VAL A 62 17.48 2.24 2.68
C VAL A 62 18.93 2.32 3.12
N MET A 63 19.17 2.79 4.35
CA MET A 63 20.46 2.63 5.00
C MET A 63 20.34 1.44 5.95
N GLY A 64 20.88 0.31 5.54
CA GLY A 64 21.25 -0.78 6.44
C GLY A 64 22.76 -0.90 6.45
N ASP A 65 23.36 -0.95 7.64
CA ASP A 65 24.64 -1.63 7.83
C ASP A 65 24.37 -3.11 8.07
#